data_AF-A0A2P6RKL0-F1
#
_entry.id   AF-A0A2P6RKL0-F1
#
_cell.length_a   1.000
_cell.length_b   1.000
_cell.length_c   1.000
_cell.angle_alpha   90.00
_cell.angle_beta   90.00
_cell.angle_gamma   90.00
#
_symmetry.space_group_name_H-M   'P 1'
#
loop_
_entity.id
_entity.type
_entity.pdbx_description
1 polymer ?
#
loop_
_entity_poly.entity_id
_entity_poly.type
_entity_poly.pdbx_seq_one_letter_code
_entity_poly.pdbx_strand_id
1 'polypeptide(L)'
;MVSISVEIVLQLDRFIDCVYVQDLPRTFPGHPWLDTPEGHAALRRVLVVYSFRDSDVGYCQGLNYVAALLLLVMKTEEDAF
;
A
#
# COMPACT_ATOMS: atom_id res chain seq x y z
N MET A 1 -9.53 -3.35 -27.53
CA MET A 1 -8.59 -2.47 -26.79
C MET A 1 -9.25 -1.76 -25.61
N VAL A 2 -10.53 -1.37 -25.67
CA VAL A 2 -11.23 -0.69 -24.55
C VAL A 2 -11.51 -1.60 -23.34
N SER A 3 -11.73 -2.91 -23.55
CA SER A 3 -12.02 -3.86 -22.45
C SER A 3 -10.84 -4.08 -21.49
N ILE A 4 -9.60 -4.01 -21.98
CA ILE A 4 -8.39 -4.21 -21.15
C ILE A 4 -8.24 -3.10 -20.12
N SER A 5 -8.54 -1.84 -20.49
CA SER A 5 -8.45 -0.71 -19.57
C SER A 5 -9.49 -0.76 -18.45
N VAL A 6 -10.72 -1.21 -18.72
CA VAL A 6 -11.79 -1.31 -17.70
C VAL A 6 -11.51 -2.45 -16.74
N GLU A 7 -10.97 -3.55 -17.21
CA GLU A 7 -10.65 -4.72 -16.38
C GLU A 7 -9.47 -4.45 -15.44
N ILE A 8 -8.45 -3.72 -15.92
CA ILE A 8 -7.35 -3.23 -15.08
C ILE A 8 -7.87 -2.30 -13.99
N VAL A 9 -8.78 -1.37 -14.31
CA VAL A 9 -9.36 -0.43 -13.33
C VAL A 9 -10.19 -1.17 -12.27
N LEU A 10 -11.04 -2.12 -12.66
CA LEU A 10 -11.83 -2.93 -11.73
C LEU A 10 -10.97 -3.86 -10.86
N GLN A 11 -9.87 -4.37 -11.42
CA GLN A 11 -8.91 -5.18 -10.66
C GLN A 11 -8.15 -4.34 -9.64
N LEU A 12 -7.82 -3.08 -9.98
CA LEU A 12 -7.21 -2.12 -9.05
C LEU A 12 -8.17 -1.72 -7.92
N ASP A 13 -9.46 -1.56 -8.22
CA ASP A 13 -10.48 -1.17 -7.24
C ASP A 13 -10.69 -2.27 -6.19
N ARG A 14 -10.83 -3.53 -6.64
CA ARG A 14 -10.86 -4.70 -5.73
C ARG A 14 -9.57 -4.86 -4.93
N PHE A 15 -8.42 -4.58 -5.57
CA PHE A 15 -7.12 -4.64 -4.92
C PHE A 15 -7.02 -3.59 -3.81
N ILE A 16 -7.44 -2.36 -4.08
CA ILE A 16 -7.52 -1.25 -3.14
C ILE A 16 -8.36 -1.60 -1.92
N ASP A 17 -9.53 -2.22 -2.11
CA ASP A 17 -10.42 -2.61 -1.02
C ASP A 17 -9.79 -3.69 -0.14
N CYS A 18 -9.14 -4.68 -0.77
CA CYS A 18 -8.41 -5.72 -0.04
C CYS A 18 -7.30 -5.11 0.84
N VAL A 19 -6.48 -4.22 0.26
CA VAL A 19 -5.39 -3.55 0.97
C VAL A 19 -5.95 -2.72 2.14
N TYR A 20 -6.99 -1.93 1.90
CA TYR A 20 -7.52 -1.02 2.91
C TYR A 20 -8.25 -1.73 4.04
N VAL A 21 -9.10 -2.70 3.72
CA VAL A 21 -9.98 -3.36 4.70
C VAL A 21 -9.26 -4.49 5.43
N GLN A 22 -8.37 -5.23 4.75
CA GLN A 22 -7.76 -6.44 5.31
C GLN A 22 -6.34 -6.19 5.77
N ASP A 23 -5.52 -5.48 4.98
CA ASP A 23 -4.07 -5.44 5.21
C ASP A 23 -3.61 -4.26 6.05
N LEU A 24 -4.19 -3.07 5.89
CA LEU A 24 -3.82 -1.90 6.70
C LEU A 24 -4.00 -2.13 8.22
N PRO A 25 -5.17 -2.59 8.72
CA PRO A 25 -5.40 -2.73 10.16
C PRO A 25 -4.49 -3.75 10.85
N ARG A 26 -3.95 -4.70 10.09
CA ARG A 26 -3.04 -5.75 10.60
C ARG A 26 -1.57 -5.40 10.43
N THR A 27 -1.21 -4.32 9.72
CA THR A 27 0.19 -3.96 9.45
C THR A 27 0.73 -3.07 10.57
N PHE A 28 1.55 -3.65 11.46
CA PHE A 28 2.09 -2.96 12.65
C PHE A 28 1.02 -2.30 13.53
N PRO A 29 0.05 -3.08 14.06
CA PRO A 29 -1.02 -2.55 14.90
C PRO A 29 -0.45 -1.85 16.14
N GLY A 30 -0.95 -0.65 16.44
CA GLY A 30 -0.49 0.17 17.58
C GLY A 30 0.78 0.99 17.34
N HIS A 31 1.33 1.01 16.12
CA HIS A 31 2.43 1.92 15.80
C HIS A 31 1.91 3.37 15.69
N PRO A 32 2.47 4.35 16.45
CA PRO A 32 1.88 5.67 16.65
C PRO A 32 1.53 6.45 15.38
N TRP A 33 2.33 6.27 14.33
CA TRP A 33 2.11 6.93 13.04
C TRP A 33 1.41 6.05 12.01
N LEU A 34 1.63 4.73 12.02
CA LEU A 34 1.06 3.87 10.97
C LEU A 34 -0.42 3.63 11.21
N ASP A 35 -0.84 3.61 12.48
CA ASP A 35 -2.23 3.47 12.91
C ASP A 35 -3.04 4.79 12.77
N THR A 36 -2.50 5.78 12.05
CA THR A 36 -3.19 7.03 11.73
C THR A 36 -3.79 6.95 10.32
N PRO A 37 -4.88 7.69 10.02
CA PRO A 37 -5.40 7.81 8.67
C PRO A 37 -4.33 8.24 7.66
N GLU A 38 -3.39 9.09 8.07
CA GLU A 38 -2.28 9.57 7.26
C GLU A 38 -1.28 8.45 6.91
N GLY A 39 -0.88 7.65 7.90
CA GLY A 39 0.02 6.50 7.72
C GLY A 39 -0.59 5.42 6.84
N HIS A 40 -1.86 5.09 7.10
CA HIS A 40 -2.67 4.22 6.25
C HIS A 40 -2.79 4.73 4.82
N ALA A 41 -3.06 6.02 4.62
CA ALA A 41 -3.15 6.61 3.29
C ALA A 41 -1.79 6.57 2.55
N ALA A 42 -0.68 6.82 3.26
CA ALA A 42 0.67 6.72 2.69
C ALA A 42 0.99 5.29 2.25
N LEU A 43 0.73 4.30 3.11
CA LEU A 43 0.96 2.89 2.81
C LEU A 43 0.11 2.43 1.61
N ARG A 44 -1.17 2.81 1.58
CA ARG A 44 -2.06 2.52 0.44
C ARG A 44 -1.52 3.08 -0.87
N ARG A 45 -1.05 4.34 -0.89
CA ARG A 45 -0.50 4.96 -2.10
C ARG A 45 0.71 4.19 -2.64
N VAL A 46 1.64 3.81 -1.76
CA VAL A 46 2.83 3.04 -2.16
C VAL A 46 2.45 1.69 -2.74
N LEU A 47 1.57 0.94 -2.07
CA LEU A 47 1.14 -0.38 -2.52
C LEU A 47 0.38 -0.35 -3.86
N VAL A 48 -0.48 0.65 -4.06
CA VAL A 48 -1.21 0.85 -5.32
C VAL A 48 -0.27 1.23 -6.46
N VAL A 49 0.68 2.14 -6.22
CA VAL A 49 1.65 2.52 -7.25
C VAL A 49 2.57 1.36 -7.59
N TYR A 50 2.97 0.56 -6.60
CA TYR A 50 3.79 -0.63 -6.83
C TYR A 50 3.05 -1.67 -7.68
N SER A 51 1.81 -2.02 -7.32
CA SER A 51 1.01 -3.01 -8.07
C SER A 51 0.66 -2.55 -9.49
N PHE A 52 0.56 -1.24 -9.73
CA PHE A 52 0.38 -0.70 -11.06
C PHE A 52 1.68 -0.72 -11.89
N ARG A 53 2.84 -0.47 -11.28
CA ARG A 53 4.13 -0.44 -11.98
C ARG A 53 4.61 -1.84 -12.36
N ASP A 54 4.39 -2.82 -11.51
CA ASP A 54 4.82 -4.20 -11.74
C ASP A 54 3.60 -5.13 -11.71
N SER A 55 2.83 -5.10 -12.81
CA SER A 55 1.60 -5.88 -12.93
C SER A 55 1.82 -7.39 -13.02
N ASP A 56 3.04 -7.84 -13.36
CA ASP A 56 3.39 -9.26 -13.44
C ASP A 56 3.58 -9.87 -12.05
N VAL A 57 4.19 -9.13 -11.12
CA VAL A 57 4.32 -9.53 -9.71
C VAL A 57 3.06 -9.16 -8.91
N GLY A 58 2.50 -7.99 -9.18
CA GLY A 58 1.34 -7.44 -8.48
C GLY A 58 1.61 -7.23 -6.99
N TYR A 59 0.65 -7.63 -6.16
CA TYR A 59 0.78 -7.57 -4.70
C TYR A 59 0.73 -8.97 -4.10
N CYS A 60 1.72 -9.28 -3.28
CA CYS A 60 1.74 -10.47 -2.44
C CYS A 60 1.46 -10.10 -0.99
N GLN A 61 0.68 -10.94 -0.30
CA GLN A 61 0.45 -10.80 1.14
C GLN A 61 1.79 -10.79 1.88
N GLY A 62 2.11 -9.69 2.56
CA GLY A 62 3.42 -9.45 3.20
C GLY A 62 4.13 -8.20 2.68
N LEU A 63 3.84 -7.75 1.46
CA LEU A 63 4.43 -6.54 0.89
C LEU A 63 4.04 -5.28 1.68
N ASN A 64 2.85 -5.30 2.30
CA ASN A 64 2.39 -4.29 3.25
C ASN A 64 3.39 -4.04 4.40
N TYR A 65 3.98 -5.09 4.98
CA TYR A 65 4.97 -4.92 6.04
C TYR A 65 6.29 -4.34 5.54
N VAL A 66 6.74 -4.76 4.36
CA VAL A 66 7.96 -4.24 3.73
C VAL A 66 7.79 -2.75 3.40
N ALA A 67 6.68 -2.40 2.76
CA ALA A 67 6.36 -1.01 2.41
C ALA A 67 6.18 -0.14 3.66
N ALA A 68 5.54 -0.66 4.72
CA ALA A 68 5.40 0.05 5.98
C ALA A 68 6.75 0.29 6.65
N LEU A 69 7.65 -0.71 6.68
CA LEU A 69 8.99 -0.56 7.23
C LEU A 69 9.80 0.48 6.45
N LEU A 70 9.76 0.44 5.11
CA LEU A 70 10.43 1.44 4.28
C LEU A 70 9.91 2.87 4.55
N LEU A 71 8.59 3.03 4.70
CA LEU A 71 7.99 4.32 5.06
C LEU A 71 8.45 4.81 6.43
N LEU A 72 8.57 3.90 7.41
CA LEU A 72 9.08 4.26 8.74
C LEU A 72 10.53 4.72 8.66
N VAL A 73 11.40 3.97 7.97
CA VAL A 73 12.82 4.29 7.83
C VAL A 73 13.00 5.64 7.14
N MET A 74 12.36 5.85 5.99
CA MET A 74 12.44 7.10 5.23
C MET A 74 11.95 8.31 6.04
N LYS A 75 10.90 8.12 6.84
CA LYS A 75 10.38 9.18 7.71
C LYS A 75 11.34 9.49 8.87
N THR A 76 11.94 8.48 9.50
CA THR A 76 12.98 8.72 10.50
C THR A 76 14.21 9.42 9.94
N GLU A 77 14.57 9.17 8.67
CA GLU A 77 15.65 9.92 8.02
C GLU A 77 15.26 11.38 7.77
N GLU A 78 14.08 11.67 7.22
CA GLU A 78 13.59 13.06 7.06
C GLU A 78 13.49 13.83 8.38
N ASP A 79 13.04 13.19 9.47
CA ASP A 79 12.93 13.82 10.79
C ASP A 79 14.30 14.01 11.49
N ALA A 80 15.37 13.35 11.02
CA ALA A 80 16.71 13.40 11.63
C ALA A 80 17.67 14.44 11.02
N PHE A 81 17.33 15.01 9.85
CA PHE A 81 18.09 16.07 9.18
C PHE A 81 17.53 17.47 9.51
#